data_AF-D2YIB3-F1
#
_entry.id   AF-D2YIB3-F1
#
_cell.length_a   1.000
_cell.length_b   1.000
_cell.length_c   1.000
_cell.angle_alpha   90.00
_cell.angle_beta   90.00
_cell.angle_gamma   90.00
#
_symmetry.space_group_name_H-M   'P 1'
#
loop_
_entity.id
_entity.type
_entity.pdbx_description
1 polymer ?
#
loop_
_entity_poly.entity_id
_entity_poly.type
_entity_poly.pdbx_seq_one_letter_code
_entity_poly.pdbx_strand_id
1 'polypeptide(L)'
;MDSNKNKDKSMNMKTLLICTPLLAVTTFSHATSDNQWPDLPAGFKDGIGAQVGTKIYVGLGSLGKDFYALDLKALSQGWQKVADFSGAERSGATASVVGDDIYLFGGSGKAELSDPSPILFDSVYRYDTKKDSWEKMKTTSPVGLLGASSYSPDNKQILFFGGYNKAYFDRYLRDISTTDKQANPEAWQRIVDDYMGMKPTDYKWNRNVISYLPGKQEWRDLGISPYLPNCGSATVVEGNKVTLISGEIKPGLRTAEVKQYEFGAEQPWHGLLSLPALKTSNTQEGIAGAFSGKTNGVTLVAGGANFHGAKQAFENGKMFAHEGLPKAFNSEIYVEKEGIWSTVNSLPEGLAYGASFTTSEGVLIVGGEKSGKEISNKVYMLAWNGSSVVITD
;
A
#
# COMPACT_ATOMS: atom_id res chain seq x y z
N MET A 1 -65.44 68.33 11.12
CA MET A 1 -65.51 66.87 11.05
C MET A 1 -65.36 66.49 9.59
N ASP A 2 -64.32 65.71 9.27
CA ASP A 2 -63.96 64.99 8.03
C ASP A 2 -63.86 65.80 6.69
N SER A 3 -62.69 66.00 6.06
CA SER A 3 -61.75 65.10 5.33
C SER A 3 -62.35 64.57 4.01
N ASN A 4 -61.70 64.47 2.83
CA ASN A 4 -60.37 64.81 2.32
C ASN A 4 -60.45 64.83 0.75
N LYS A 5 -59.43 65.40 0.08
CA LYS A 5 -59.38 65.82 -1.34
C LYS A 5 -58.92 64.78 -2.39
N ASN A 6 -59.27 65.12 -3.65
CA ASN A 6 -58.57 64.98 -4.95
C ASN A 6 -58.38 63.63 -5.67
N LYS A 7 -58.74 63.64 -6.97
CA LYS A 7 -58.15 62.81 -8.04
C LYS A 7 -57.99 63.61 -9.34
N ASP A 8 -56.79 63.53 -9.90
CA ASP A 8 -56.30 64.12 -11.15
C ASP A 8 -56.55 63.24 -12.39
N LYS A 9 -56.57 63.89 -13.56
CA LYS A 9 -56.64 63.31 -14.92
C LYS A 9 -55.23 63.16 -15.51
N SER A 10 -54.96 62.08 -16.24
CA SER A 10 -53.74 61.88 -17.04
C SER A 10 -54.02 61.75 -18.54
N MET A 11 -53.11 62.32 -19.33
CA MET A 11 -53.09 62.45 -20.79
C MET A 11 -52.16 61.40 -21.43
N ASN A 12 -52.41 61.07 -22.70
CA ASN A 12 -51.84 59.97 -23.48
C ASN A 12 -50.49 60.35 -24.15
N MET A 13 -49.47 59.47 -24.14
CA MET A 13 -48.25 59.63 -24.96
C MET A 13 -47.62 58.28 -25.34
N LYS A 14 -47.20 58.19 -26.60
CA LYS A 14 -46.72 57.00 -27.33
C LYS A 14 -45.31 56.55 -26.89
N THR A 15 -45.04 55.23 -26.91
CA THR A 15 -43.69 54.67 -26.73
C THR A 15 -43.26 53.85 -27.95
N LEU A 16 -42.05 54.15 -28.41
CA LEU A 16 -41.31 53.62 -29.54
C LEU A 16 -40.60 52.30 -29.13
N LEU A 17 -40.78 51.20 -29.88
CA LEU A 17 -40.00 49.97 -29.67
C LEU A 17 -38.65 50.08 -30.37
N ILE A 18 -37.56 49.94 -29.61
CA ILE A 18 -36.19 49.77 -30.11
C ILE A 18 -35.88 48.28 -30.10
N CYS A 19 -35.53 47.73 -31.27
CA CYS A 19 -35.15 46.34 -31.48
C CYS A 19 -33.62 46.22 -31.40
N THR A 20 -33.09 45.55 -30.38
CA THR A 20 -31.65 45.24 -30.25
C THR A 20 -31.40 43.78 -30.67
N PRO A 21 -30.41 43.48 -31.53
CA PRO A 21 -30.10 42.12 -31.92
C PRO A 21 -29.29 41.43 -30.82
N LEU A 22 -29.74 40.25 -30.39
CA LEU A 22 -29.05 39.40 -29.43
C LEU A 22 -27.89 38.68 -30.14
N LEU A 23 -26.63 39.05 -29.84
CA LEU A 23 -25.46 38.27 -30.24
C LEU A 23 -25.46 36.95 -29.44
N ALA A 24 -25.64 35.83 -30.14
CA ALA A 24 -25.43 34.51 -29.57
C ALA A 24 -23.92 34.26 -29.41
N VAL A 25 -23.42 34.41 -28.19
CA VAL A 25 -22.07 33.94 -27.81
C VAL A 25 -22.19 32.44 -27.59
N THR A 26 -21.73 31.63 -28.54
CA THR A 26 -21.53 30.20 -28.32
C THR A 26 -20.27 30.03 -27.46
N THR A 27 -20.47 29.96 -26.15
CA THR A 27 -19.43 29.48 -25.24
C THR A 27 -19.22 28.00 -25.53
N PHE A 28 -18.07 27.66 -26.13
CA PHE A 28 -17.56 26.30 -26.05
C PHE A 28 -17.22 26.02 -24.58
N SER A 29 -18.16 25.45 -23.85
CA SER A 29 -17.88 24.77 -22.60
C SER A 29 -16.96 23.60 -22.93
N HIS A 30 -15.64 23.80 -22.78
CA HIS A 30 -14.77 22.68 -22.49
C HIS A 30 -15.21 22.18 -21.13
N ALA A 31 -16.09 21.17 -21.13
CA ALA A 31 -16.26 20.34 -19.95
C ALA A 31 -14.91 19.62 -19.77
N THR A 32 -14.01 20.22 -18.99
CA THR A 32 -13.01 19.44 -18.27
C THR A 32 -13.84 18.61 -17.29
N SER A 33 -14.16 17.37 -17.67
CA SER A 33 -14.40 16.37 -16.63
C SER A 33 -13.05 16.25 -15.92
N ASP A 34 -12.86 16.98 -14.84
CA ASP A 34 -11.77 16.69 -13.92
C ASP A 34 -11.98 15.23 -13.53
N ASN A 35 -11.07 14.37 -13.99
CA ASN A 35 -11.04 12.94 -13.73
C ASN A 35 -10.66 12.75 -12.25
N GLN A 36 -11.55 13.20 -11.36
CA GLN A 36 -11.32 13.17 -9.93
C GLN A 36 -11.51 11.73 -9.45
N TRP A 37 -10.47 11.12 -8.91
CA TRP A 37 -10.60 9.80 -8.30
C TRP A 37 -11.34 9.95 -6.98
N PRO A 38 -12.33 9.09 -6.70
CA PRO A 38 -13.09 9.22 -5.46
C PRO A 38 -12.17 8.93 -4.27
N ASP A 39 -12.06 9.90 -3.36
CA ASP A 39 -11.36 9.75 -2.10
C ASP A 39 -12.00 8.64 -1.24
N LEU A 40 -11.19 7.94 -0.46
CA LEU A 40 -11.69 6.98 0.52
C LEU A 40 -12.50 7.69 1.63
N PRO A 41 -13.51 7.02 2.20
CA PRO A 41 -14.29 7.57 3.32
C PRO A 41 -13.47 7.85 4.59
N ALA A 42 -12.31 7.21 4.74
CA ALA A 42 -11.41 7.37 5.88
C ALA A 42 -9.95 7.12 5.48
N GLY A 43 -9.02 7.60 6.29
CA GLY A 43 -7.58 7.41 6.08
C GLY A 43 -7.19 5.93 6.09
N PHE A 44 -6.41 5.51 5.10
CA PHE A 44 -6.03 4.12 4.90
C PHE A 44 -4.51 3.93 4.91
N LYS A 45 -3.98 3.12 5.82
CA LYS A 45 -2.58 2.65 5.81
C LYS A 45 -2.45 1.26 6.41
N ASP A 46 -1.35 0.58 6.09
CA ASP A 46 -0.95 -0.74 6.60
C ASP A 46 -2.04 -1.82 6.44
N GLY A 47 -3.00 -1.61 5.54
CA GLY A 47 -4.05 -2.58 5.23
C GLY A 47 -3.67 -3.47 4.05
N ILE A 48 -4.68 -4.02 3.38
CA ILE A 48 -4.50 -4.82 2.16
C ILE A 48 -5.19 -4.16 0.97
N GLY A 49 -4.68 -4.45 -0.23
CA GLY A 49 -5.32 -4.12 -1.49
C GLY A 49 -5.46 -5.38 -2.35
N ALA A 50 -6.56 -5.51 -3.08
CA ALA A 50 -6.76 -6.58 -4.05
C ALA A 50 -7.58 -6.09 -5.25
N GLN A 51 -7.30 -6.61 -6.45
CA GLN A 51 -8.04 -6.24 -7.67
C GLN A 51 -8.65 -7.48 -8.31
N VAL A 52 -9.97 -7.48 -8.45
CA VAL A 52 -10.75 -8.53 -9.10
C VAL A 52 -11.45 -7.93 -10.32
N GLY A 53 -10.92 -8.20 -11.51
CA GLY A 53 -11.38 -7.57 -12.75
C GLY A 53 -11.26 -6.05 -12.68
N THR A 54 -12.39 -5.35 -12.77
CA THR A 54 -12.46 -3.87 -12.71
C THR A 54 -12.65 -3.34 -11.29
N LYS A 55 -12.88 -4.21 -10.30
CA LYS A 55 -13.09 -3.78 -8.92
C LYS A 55 -11.80 -3.87 -8.13
N ILE A 56 -11.45 -2.78 -7.48
CA ILE A 56 -10.38 -2.77 -6.47
C ILE A 56 -11.01 -2.79 -5.08
N TYR A 57 -10.31 -3.40 -4.14
CA TYR A 57 -10.74 -3.58 -2.77
C TYR A 57 -9.63 -3.13 -1.83
N VAL A 58 -9.98 -2.41 -0.76
CA VAL A 58 -9.06 -2.01 0.30
C VAL A 58 -9.71 -2.14 1.67
N GLY A 59 -8.91 -2.44 2.69
CA GLY A 59 -9.34 -2.40 4.09
C GLY A 59 -8.32 -2.99 5.03
N LEU A 60 -8.75 -3.23 6.27
CA LEU A 60 -7.84 -3.47 7.40
C LEU A 60 -6.89 -2.30 7.69
N GLY A 61 -5.83 -2.56 8.45
CA GLY A 61 -4.88 -1.53 8.83
C GLY A 61 -5.57 -0.45 9.67
N SER A 62 -5.43 0.81 9.28
CA SER A 62 -6.14 1.93 9.95
C SER A 62 -7.66 1.92 9.77
N LEU A 63 -8.21 1.10 8.87
CA LEU A 63 -9.66 0.92 8.70
C LEU A 63 -10.25 -0.15 9.63
N GLY A 64 -9.44 -0.78 10.50
CA GLY A 64 -9.92 -1.77 11.47
C GLY A 64 -10.44 -3.03 10.77
N LYS A 65 -11.76 -3.26 10.84
CA LYS A 65 -12.42 -4.36 10.12
C LYS A 65 -13.10 -3.93 8.83
N ASP A 66 -13.20 -2.63 8.57
CA ASP A 66 -13.90 -2.13 7.40
C ASP A 66 -13.20 -2.57 6.10
N PHE A 67 -14.02 -2.83 5.08
CA PHE A 67 -13.59 -3.20 3.75
C PHE A 67 -14.41 -2.42 2.72
N TYR A 68 -13.74 -1.87 1.70
CA TYR A 68 -14.33 -1.00 0.69
C TYR A 68 -13.98 -1.49 -0.70
N ALA A 69 -14.90 -1.33 -1.65
CA ALA A 69 -14.73 -1.65 -3.05
C ALA A 69 -14.97 -0.41 -3.92
N LEU A 70 -14.18 -0.25 -4.98
CA LEU A 70 -14.39 0.74 -6.04
C LEU A 70 -14.42 0.02 -7.38
N ASP A 71 -15.46 0.27 -8.19
CA ASP A 71 -15.49 -0.20 -9.58
C ASP A 71 -14.89 0.85 -10.50
N LEU A 72 -13.75 0.52 -11.12
CA LEU A 72 -13.01 1.41 -12.01
C LEU A 72 -13.81 1.79 -13.27
N LYS A 73 -14.90 1.08 -13.59
CA LYS A 73 -15.82 1.45 -14.68
C LYS A 73 -17.02 2.29 -14.24
N ALA A 74 -17.18 2.53 -12.95
CA ALA A 74 -18.30 3.27 -12.38
C ALA A 74 -17.83 4.23 -11.27
N LEU A 75 -16.80 5.03 -11.56
CA LEU A 75 -16.16 5.95 -10.59
C LEU A 75 -17.16 6.91 -9.92
N SER A 76 -18.24 7.29 -10.61
CA SER A 76 -19.30 8.13 -10.05
C SER A 76 -20.08 7.49 -8.89
N GLN A 77 -19.99 6.17 -8.72
CA GLN A 77 -20.53 5.47 -7.55
C GLN A 77 -19.61 5.61 -6.33
N GLY A 78 -18.34 5.97 -6.53
CA GLY A 78 -17.36 6.07 -5.44
C GLY A 78 -17.09 4.75 -4.73
N TRP A 79 -16.40 4.84 -3.59
CA TRP A 79 -16.13 3.69 -2.73
C TRP A 79 -17.40 3.20 -2.04
N GLN A 80 -17.65 1.91 -2.15
CA GLN A 80 -18.77 1.21 -1.53
C GLN A 80 -18.25 0.37 -0.36
N LYS A 81 -18.87 0.51 0.82
CA LYS A 81 -18.60 -0.40 1.93
C LYS A 81 -19.14 -1.79 1.58
N VAL A 82 -18.32 -2.80 1.81
CA VAL A 82 -18.67 -4.22 1.66
C VAL A 82 -18.55 -4.92 3.02
N ALA A 83 -18.79 -6.22 3.09
CA ALA A 83 -18.78 -6.95 4.35
C ALA A 83 -17.47 -6.76 5.12
N ASP A 84 -17.62 -6.37 6.38
CA ASP A 84 -16.51 -6.21 7.31
C ASP A 84 -15.74 -7.53 7.44
N PHE A 85 -14.43 -7.40 7.62
CA PHE A 85 -13.56 -8.53 7.87
C PHE A 85 -14.01 -9.30 9.13
N SER A 86 -14.29 -10.58 8.97
CA SER A 86 -14.84 -11.41 10.05
C SER A 86 -13.84 -11.79 11.14
N GLY A 87 -12.53 -11.62 10.89
CA GLY A 87 -11.48 -11.88 11.86
C GLY A 87 -11.15 -10.71 12.78
N ALA A 88 -10.07 -10.85 13.55
CA ALA A 88 -9.52 -9.76 14.36
C ALA A 88 -8.78 -8.71 13.50
N GLU A 89 -8.88 -7.44 13.91
CA GLU A 89 -8.19 -6.32 13.28
C GLU A 89 -6.68 -6.59 13.17
N ARG A 90 -6.10 -6.20 12.04
CA ARG A 90 -4.69 -6.46 11.76
C ARG A 90 -4.10 -5.49 10.77
N SER A 91 -2.81 -5.26 10.91
CA SER A 91 -2.00 -4.43 10.01
C SER A 91 -0.86 -5.25 9.39
N GLY A 92 -0.42 -4.85 8.20
CA GLY A 92 0.68 -5.47 7.47
C GLY A 92 0.38 -6.90 6.99
N ALA A 93 -0.89 -7.24 6.82
CA ALA A 93 -1.32 -8.47 6.16
C ALA A 93 -1.02 -8.41 4.66
N THR A 94 -1.15 -9.54 3.97
CA THR A 94 -1.05 -9.62 2.51
C THR A 94 -2.30 -10.27 1.94
N ALA A 95 -2.66 -9.92 0.72
CA ALA A 95 -3.81 -10.48 0.03
C ALA A 95 -3.51 -10.81 -1.43
N SER A 96 -4.14 -11.86 -1.94
CA SER A 96 -4.00 -12.31 -3.32
C SER A 96 -5.34 -12.84 -3.84
N VAL A 97 -5.54 -12.71 -5.15
CA VAL A 97 -6.77 -13.13 -5.84
C VAL A 97 -6.56 -14.48 -6.51
N VAL A 98 -7.53 -15.39 -6.34
CA VAL A 98 -7.64 -16.64 -7.08
C VAL A 98 -9.09 -16.81 -7.54
N GLY A 99 -9.30 -16.82 -8.86
CA GLY A 99 -10.62 -16.71 -9.46
C GLY A 99 -11.22 -15.34 -9.17
N ASP A 100 -12.40 -15.35 -8.57
CA ASP A 100 -13.08 -14.14 -8.11
C ASP A 100 -12.96 -13.94 -6.59
N ASP A 101 -12.20 -14.79 -5.90
CA ASP A 101 -12.07 -14.76 -4.43
C ASP A 101 -10.78 -14.04 -4.01
N ILE A 102 -10.86 -13.24 -2.94
CA ILE A 102 -9.71 -12.60 -2.32
C ILE A 102 -9.30 -13.41 -1.10
N TYR A 103 -8.04 -13.81 -1.02
CA TYR A 103 -7.49 -14.53 0.12
C TYR A 103 -6.56 -13.64 0.92
N LEU A 104 -6.72 -13.64 2.24
CA LEU A 104 -6.01 -12.78 3.19
C LEU A 104 -5.19 -13.63 4.15
N PHE A 105 -3.93 -13.21 4.34
CA PHE A 105 -2.94 -13.95 5.11
C PHE A 105 -2.15 -13.02 6.04
N GLY A 106 -1.74 -13.54 7.19
CA GLY A 106 -0.77 -12.86 8.04
C GLY A 106 -1.33 -11.59 8.70
N GLY A 107 -0.43 -10.61 8.84
CA GLY A 107 -0.65 -9.39 9.59
C GLY A 107 -0.44 -9.57 11.10
N SER A 108 -0.42 -8.44 11.81
CA SER A 108 -0.26 -8.38 13.25
C SER A 108 -1.38 -7.58 13.90
N GLY A 109 -1.85 -8.04 15.05
CA GLY A 109 -2.90 -7.39 15.84
C GLY A 109 -3.19 -8.18 17.12
N LYS A 110 -4.08 -7.68 17.97
CA LYS A 110 -4.52 -8.45 19.13
C LYS A 110 -5.56 -9.49 18.71
N ALA A 111 -5.46 -10.72 19.21
CA ALA A 111 -6.47 -11.73 18.92
C ALA A 111 -7.81 -11.35 19.57
N GLU A 112 -7.75 -10.92 20.82
CA GLU A 112 -8.84 -10.27 21.55
C GLU A 112 -8.42 -8.88 22.03
N LEU A 113 -9.34 -7.91 22.07
CA LEU A 113 -9.00 -6.53 22.46
C LEU A 113 -8.35 -6.43 23.86
N SER A 114 -8.74 -7.34 24.76
CA SER A 114 -8.23 -7.47 26.13
C SER A 114 -6.82 -8.07 26.21
N ASP A 115 -6.30 -8.67 25.14
CA ASP A 115 -4.99 -9.31 25.19
C ASP A 115 -3.89 -8.30 25.52
N PRO A 116 -2.86 -8.70 26.30
CA PRO A 116 -1.81 -7.78 26.72
C PRO A 116 -0.91 -7.34 25.57
N SER A 117 -0.82 -8.11 24.50
CA SER A 117 0.07 -7.85 23.38
C SER A 117 -0.52 -8.32 22.05
N PRO A 118 -0.16 -7.68 20.92
CA PRO A 118 -0.45 -8.22 19.61
C PRO A 118 0.34 -9.50 19.32
N ILE A 119 -0.11 -10.25 18.32
CA ILE A 119 0.54 -11.43 17.75
C ILE A 119 0.56 -11.33 16.22
N LEU A 120 1.43 -12.09 15.56
CA LEU A 120 1.27 -12.40 14.14
C LEU A 120 0.15 -13.42 13.95
N PHE A 121 -0.78 -13.12 13.06
CA PHE A 121 -1.80 -14.10 12.68
C PHE A 121 -1.24 -15.11 11.68
N ASP A 122 -1.62 -16.38 11.85
CA ASP A 122 -1.39 -17.48 10.90
C ASP A 122 -2.71 -17.98 10.28
N SER A 123 -3.84 -17.48 10.75
CA SER A 123 -5.17 -17.72 10.18
C SER A 123 -5.27 -17.21 8.75
N VAL A 124 -5.97 -17.98 7.91
CA VAL A 124 -6.28 -17.62 6.52
C VAL A 124 -7.77 -17.33 6.38
N TYR A 125 -8.10 -16.28 5.63
CA TYR A 125 -9.48 -15.92 5.32
C TYR A 125 -9.68 -15.79 3.81
N ARG A 126 -10.91 -16.04 3.38
CA ARG A 126 -11.35 -15.88 1.99
C ARG A 126 -12.54 -14.94 1.97
N TYR A 127 -12.52 -13.97 1.09
CA TYR A 127 -13.66 -13.13 0.76
C TYR A 127 -14.24 -13.55 -0.59
N ASP A 128 -15.50 -13.97 -0.58
CA ASP A 128 -16.27 -14.30 -1.77
C ASP A 128 -16.90 -13.00 -2.31
N THR A 129 -16.37 -12.50 -3.43
CA THR A 129 -16.79 -11.21 -4.00
C THR A 129 -18.21 -11.21 -4.56
N LYS A 130 -18.79 -12.39 -4.82
CA LYS A 130 -20.17 -12.53 -5.33
C LYS A 130 -21.17 -12.56 -4.19
N LYS A 131 -20.80 -13.19 -3.07
CA LYS A 131 -21.65 -13.28 -1.89
C LYS A 131 -21.48 -12.12 -0.92
N ASP A 132 -20.44 -11.31 -1.09
CA ASP A 132 -20.08 -10.25 -0.16
C ASP A 132 -19.95 -10.81 1.27
N SER A 133 -19.03 -11.77 1.44
CA SER A 133 -18.87 -12.45 2.73
C SER A 133 -17.47 -13.02 2.93
N TRP A 134 -17.04 -13.01 4.19
CA TRP A 134 -15.77 -13.60 4.62
C TRP A 134 -15.96 -14.98 5.25
N GLU A 135 -15.05 -15.90 4.94
CA GLU A 135 -14.95 -17.23 5.53
C GLU A 135 -13.54 -17.46 6.07
N LYS A 136 -13.44 -18.03 7.29
CA LYS A 136 -12.16 -18.50 7.83
C LYS A 136 -11.84 -19.87 7.24
N MET A 137 -10.68 -20.00 6.61
CA MET A 137 -10.23 -21.26 6.02
C MET A 137 -9.72 -22.22 7.11
N LYS A 138 -9.85 -23.52 6.88
CA LYS A 138 -9.45 -24.58 7.81
C LYS A 138 -7.97 -24.94 7.63
N THR A 139 -7.12 -23.91 7.69
CA THR A 139 -5.66 -24.02 7.56
C THR A 139 -4.98 -22.92 8.37
N THR A 140 -3.69 -23.11 8.66
CA THR A 140 -2.79 -22.10 9.22
C THR A 140 -1.56 -21.96 8.34
N SER A 141 -1.03 -20.76 8.18
CA SER A 141 0.23 -20.56 7.45
C SER A 141 1.40 -21.17 8.23
N PRO A 142 2.36 -21.84 7.54
CA PRO A 142 3.50 -22.47 8.20
C PRO A 142 4.57 -21.46 8.65
N VAL A 143 4.47 -20.21 8.20
CA VAL A 143 5.37 -19.11 8.53
C VAL A 143 4.56 -17.85 8.87
N GLY A 144 5.21 -16.88 9.52
CA GLY A 144 4.61 -15.56 9.73
C GLY A 144 4.64 -14.74 8.43
N LEU A 145 3.51 -14.10 8.12
CA LEU A 145 3.30 -13.37 6.86
C LEU A 145 3.04 -11.87 7.10
N LEU A 146 3.66 -11.30 8.14
CA LEU A 146 3.68 -9.83 8.34
C LEU A 146 4.64 -9.18 7.35
N GLY A 147 4.13 -8.25 6.54
CA GLY A 147 4.90 -7.53 5.53
C GLY A 147 5.38 -8.40 4.36
N ALA A 148 4.87 -9.63 4.23
CA ALA A 148 5.21 -10.51 3.12
C ALA A 148 4.56 -10.03 1.80
N SER A 149 5.25 -10.24 0.68
CA SER A 149 4.64 -10.11 -0.65
C SER A 149 3.93 -11.40 -1.03
N SER A 150 2.77 -11.29 -1.68
CA SER A 150 2.06 -12.45 -2.23
C SER A 150 1.48 -12.17 -3.62
N TYR A 151 1.38 -13.22 -4.44
CA TYR A 151 0.68 -13.16 -5.74
C TYR A 151 0.23 -14.55 -6.19
N SER A 152 -0.70 -14.61 -7.16
CA SER A 152 -1.07 -15.86 -7.85
C SER A 152 -0.47 -15.89 -9.26
N PRO A 153 0.46 -16.82 -9.58
CA PRO A 153 1.08 -16.90 -10.91
C PRO A 153 0.20 -17.57 -11.97
N ASP A 154 -0.77 -18.39 -11.55
CA ASP A 154 -1.49 -19.31 -12.43
C ASP A 154 -2.99 -19.40 -12.14
N ASN A 155 -3.49 -18.53 -11.27
CA ASN A 155 -4.87 -18.52 -10.80
C ASN A 155 -5.31 -19.84 -10.12
N LYS A 156 -4.36 -20.60 -9.56
CA LYS A 156 -4.62 -21.86 -8.84
C LYS A 156 -3.95 -21.89 -7.47
N GLN A 157 -2.79 -21.25 -7.34
CA GLN A 157 -2.05 -21.15 -6.09
C GLN A 157 -1.58 -19.72 -5.81
N ILE A 158 -1.22 -19.46 -4.56
CA ILE A 158 -0.69 -18.17 -4.10
C ILE A 158 0.70 -18.42 -3.56
N LEU A 159 1.68 -17.64 -4.02
CA LEU A 159 3.08 -17.69 -3.58
C LEU A 159 3.34 -16.57 -2.57
N PHE A 160 4.27 -16.81 -1.65
CA PHE A 160 4.66 -15.86 -0.61
C PHE A 160 6.17 -15.70 -0.52
N PHE A 161 6.59 -14.45 -0.27
CA PHE A 161 8.00 -14.06 -0.16
C PHE A 161 8.19 -13.17 1.06
N GLY A 162 9.21 -13.48 1.86
CA GLY A 162 9.45 -12.76 3.11
C GLY A 162 8.41 -13.09 4.17
N GLY A 163 8.39 -12.25 5.21
CA GLY A 163 7.53 -12.40 6.37
C GLY A 163 8.31 -12.57 7.68
N TYR A 164 7.87 -11.88 8.72
CA TYR A 164 8.51 -11.94 10.04
C TYR A 164 8.42 -13.34 10.66
N ASN A 165 9.40 -13.68 11.49
CA ASN A 165 9.33 -14.89 12.30
C ASN A 165 8.32 -14.70 13.44
N LYS A 166 7.23 -15.46 13.42
CA LYS A 166 6.14 -15.37 14.41
C LYS A 166 6.63 -15.54 15.85
N ALA A 167 7.39 -16.58 16.14
CA ALA A 167 7.82 -16.87 17.52
C ALA A 167 8.69 -15.73 18.10
N TYR A 168 9.60 -15.18 17.28
CA TYR A 168 10.49 -14.12 17.73
C TYR A 168 9.75 -12.79 17.90
N PHE A 169 8.88 -12.46 16.95
CA PHE A 169 8.13 -11.21 16.98
C PHE A 169 7.04 -11.21 18.07
N ASP A 170 6.30 -12.31 18.23
CA ASP A 170 5.30 -12.43 19.29
C ASP A 170 5.92 -12.33 20.69
N ARG A 171 7.10 -12.96 20.89
CA ARG A 171 7.85 -12.83 22.15
C ARG A 171 8.25 -11.38 22.38
N TYR A 172 8.86 -10.73 21.38
CA TYR A 172 9.24 -9.32 21.47
C TYR A 172 8.04 -8.42 21.81
N LEU A 173 6.92 -8.57 21.07
CA LEU A 173 5.70 -7.80 21.30
C LEU A 173 5.12 -8.02 22.70
N ARG A 174 5.12 -9.27 23.19
CA ARG A 174 4.71 -9.58 24.56
C ARG A 174 5.60 -8.87 25.56
N ASP A 175 6.91 -9.07 25.47
CA ASP A 175 7.87 -8.58 26.45
C ASP A 175 7.85 -7.04 26.55
N ILE A 176 7.78 -6.32 25.42
CA ILE A 176 7.68 -4.85 25.45
C ILE A 176 6.33 -4.33 25.94
N SER A 177 5.25 -5.11 25.78
CA SER A 177 3.89 -4.70 26.18
C SER A 177 3.62 -4.98 27.65
N THR A 178 4.21 -6.04 28.21
CA THR A 178 4.03 -6.42 29.61
C THR A 178 5.10 -5.87 30.55
N THR A 179 6.19 -5.32 30.01
CA THR A 179 7.21 -4.63 30.80
C THR A 179 6.85 -3.15 30.91
N ASP A 180 6.54 -2.69 32.12
CA ASP A 180 6.29 -1.28 32.38
C ASP A 180 7.59 -0.47 32.18
N LYS A 181 7.61 0.38 31.16
CA LYS A 181 8.76 1.23 30.80
C LYS A 181 9.06 2.30 31.86
N GLN A 182 8.05 2.82 32.56
CA GLN A 182 8.25 3.85 33.59
C GLN A 182 8.80 3.23 34.86
N ALA A 183 8.28 2.06 35.25
CA ALA A 183 8.74 1.36 36.44
C ALA A 183 10.09 0.63 36.23
N ASN A 184 10.35 0.10 35.03
CA ASN A 184 11.53 -0.71 34.72
C ASN A 184 12.21 -0.27 33.39
N PRO A 185 12.70 0.98 33.29
CA PRO A 185 13.22 1.53 32.04
C PRO A 185 14.42 0.76 31.46
N GLU A 186 15.33 0.28 32.31
CA GLU A 186 16.51 -0.49 31.88
C GLU A 186 16.13 -1.87 31.32
N ALA A 187 15.21 -2.56 31.98
CA ALA A 187 14.72 -3.86 31.51
C ALA A 187 13.97 -3.72 30.18
N TRP A 188 13.12 -2.70 30.08
CA TRP A 188 12.42 -2.38 28.84
C TRP A 188 13.39 -2.06 27.70
N GLN A 189 14.41 -1.23 27.96
CA GLN A 189 15.41 -0.87 26.95
C GLN A 189 16.23 -2.08 26.53
N ARG A 190 16.64 -2.97 27.45
CA ARG A 190 17.33 -4.21 27.10
C ARG A 190 16.51 -5.10 26.16
N ILE A 191 15.19 -5.23 26.36
CA ILE A 191 14.33 -5.99 25.44
C ILE A 191 14.39 -5.41 24.02
N VAL A 192 14.35 -4.07 23.91
CA VAL A 192 14.44 -3.38 22.63
C VAL A 192 15.82 -3.54 22.01
N ASP A 193 16.89 -3.33 22.77
CA ASP A 193 18.27 -3.43 22.30
C ASP A 193 18.61 -4.85 21.83
N ASP A 194 18.21 -5.86 22.59
CA ASP A 194 18.42 -7.27 22.24
C ASP A 194 17.69 -7.63 20.95
N TYR A 195 16.45 -7.17 20.77
CA TYR A 195 15.68 -7.46 19.57
C TYR A 195 16.15 -6.66 18.35
N MET A 196 16.39 -5.35 18.49
CA MET A 196 16.81 -4.45 17.42
C MET A 196 18.30 -4.60 17.07
N GLY A 197 19.11 -5.15 17.99
CA GLY A 197 20.55 -5.39 17.85
C GLY A 197 20.92 -6.70 17.16
N MET A 198 19.95 -7.52 16.73
CA MET A 198 20.23 -8.75 15.99
C MET A 198 20.76 -8.47 14.57
N LYS A 199 21.59 -9.37 14.03
CA LYS A 199 21.95 -9.36 12.60
C LYS A 199 20.73 -9.72 11.75
N PRO A 200 20.65 -9.31 10.47
CA PRO A 200 19.53 -9.66 9.59
C PRO A 200 19.19 -11.16 9.57
N THR A 201 20.21 -12.03 9.51
CA THR A 201 20.03 -13.50 9.48
C THR A 201 19.55 -14.11 10.80
N ASP A 202 19.65 -13.37 11.91
CA ASP A 202 19.30 -13.86 13.24
C ASP A 202 17.81 -13.66 13.55
N TYR A 203 17.13 -12.77 12.81
CA TYR A 203 15.66 -12.63 12.90
C TYR A 203 14.89 -13.84 12.38
N LYS A 204 15.53 -14.73 11.61
CA LYS A 204 14.91 -15.93 11.00
C LYS A 204 13.61 -15.63 10.25
N TRP A 205 13.55 -14.48 9.59
CA TRP A 205 12.46 -14.15 8.67
C TRP A 205 12.36 -15.19 7.54
N ASN A 206 11.16 -15.38 7.02
CA ASN A 206 10.88 -16.44 6.05
C ASN A 206 11.66 -16.21 4.75
N ARG A 207 12.66 -17.07 4.51
CA ARG A 207 13.48 -17.09 3.28
C ARG A 207 12.96 -18.08 2.24
N ASN A 208 12.00 -18.94 2.61
CA ASN A 208 11.44 -19.93 1.69
C ASN A 208 10.37 -19.27 0.83
N VAL A 209 10.29 -19.69 -0.43
CA VAL A 209 9.12 -19.46 -1.27
C VAL A 209 8.11 -20.53 -0.91
N ILE A 210 7.06 -20.14 -0.20
CA ILE A 210 5.97 -21.05 0.12
C ILE A 210 4.80 -20.78 -0.81
N SER A 211 3.99 -21.81 -1.08
CA SER A 211 2.75 -21.67 -1.82
C SER A 211 1.57 -22.25 -1.06
N TYR A 212 0.40 -21.66 -1.27
CA TYR A 212 -0.88 -22.12 -0.77
C TYR A 212 -1.79 -22.48 -1.95
N LEU A 213 -2.44 -23.64 -1.90
CA LEU A 213 -3.42 -24.08 -2.88
C LEU A 213 -4.83 -23.98 -2.28
N PRO A 214 -5.61 -22.91 -2.55
CA PRO A 214 -6.91 -22.72 -1.94
C PRO A 214 -7.89 -23.89 -2.13
N GLY A 215 -7.92 -24.48 -3.33
CA GLY A 215 -8.82 -25.59 -3.64
C GLY A 215 -8.54 -26.87 -2.82
N LYS A 216 -7.35 -27.00 -2.24
CA LYS A 216 -6.96 -28.13 -1.38
C LYS A 216 -6.73 -27.72 0.09
N GLN A 217 -6.60 -26.42 0.34
CA GLN A 217 -6.15 -25.86 1.62
C GLN A 217 -4.79 -26.42 2.06
N GLU A 218 -3.89 -26.65 1.09
CA GLU A 218 -2.57 -27.25 1.29
C GLU A 218 -1.46 -26.21 1.09
N TRP A 219 -0.37 -26.37 1.85
CA TRP A 219 0.85 -25.58 1.71
C TRP A 219 1.98 -26.40 1.11
N ARG A 220 2.85 -25.77 0.32
CA ARG A 220 4.05 -26.40 -0.24
C ARG A 220 5.25 -25.47 -0.13
N ASP A 221 6.41 -26.06 0.08
CA ASP A 221 7.69 -25.38 -0.07
C ASP A 221 8.14 -25.48 -1.54
N LEU A 222 8.46 -24.33 -2.15
CA LEU A 222 8.94 -24.23 -3.54
C LEU A 222 10.43 -23.91 -3.62
N GLY A 223 11.14 -23.95 -2.49
CA GLY A 223 12.57 -23.72 -2.39
C GLY A 223 12.95 -22.46 -1.64
N ILE A 224 14.26 -22.21 -1.56
CA ILE A 224 14.84 -21.16 -0.72
C ILE A 224 15.32 -20.01 -1.61
N SER A 225 15.03 -18.77 -1.20
CA SER A 225 15.61 -17.58 -1.84
C SER A 225 17.11 -17.50 -1.55
N PRO A 226 17.98 -17.26 -2.55
CA PRO A 226 19.40 -17.04 -2.30
C PRO A 226 19.66 -15.65 -1.67
N TYR A 227 18.68 -14.76 -1.64
CA TYR A 227 18.77 -13.42 -1.06
C TYR A 227 18.35 -13.40 0.41
N LEU A 228 18.60 -12.28 1.11
CA LEU A 228 17.93 -12.01 2.37
C LEU A 228 16.41 -11.90 2.13
N PRO A 229 15.58 -12.43 3.06
CA PRO A 229 14.16 -12.16 3.04
C PRO A 229 13.93 -10.68 3.30
N ASN A 230 12.92 -10.12 2.63
CA ASN A 230 12.54 -8.73 2.78
C ASN A 230 11.04 -8.58 3.01
N CYS A 231 10.67 -7.59 3.82
CA CYS A 231 9.28 -7.27 4.17
C CYS A 231 8.94 -5.85 3.72
N GLY A 232 7.71 -5.63 3.24
CA GLY A 232 7.25 -4.34 2.73
C GLY A 232 7.88 -3.97 1.39
N SER A 233 8.23 -4.95 0.56
CA SER A 233 8.73 -4.73 -0.80
C SER A 233 7.66 -4.17 -1.71
N ALA A 234 8.04 -3.20 -2.55
CA ALA A 234 7.26 -2.91 -3.74
C ALA A 234 7.23 -4.17 -4.62
N THR A 235 6.06 -4.53 -5.13
CA THR A 235 5.83 -5.80 -5.82
C THR A 235 5.19 -5.54 -7.18
N VAL A 236 5.78 -6.11 -8.23
CA VAL A 236 5.27 -6.00 -9.61
C VAL A 236 5.21 -7.40 -10.22
N VAL A 237 4.05 -7.74 -10.78
CA VAL A 237 3.76 -9.09 -11.29
C VAL A 237 3.59 -9.03 -12.82
N GLU A 238 4.22 -9.98 -13.52
CA GLU A 238 4.12 -10.15 -14.96
C GLU A 238 3.98 -11.63 -15.31
N GLY A 239 2.73 -12.07 -15.52
CA GLY A 239 2.43 -13.49 -15.75
C GLY A 239 2.90 -14.35 -14.58
N ASN A 240 3.81 -15.29 -14.85
CA ASN A 240 4.38 -16.17 -13.84
C ASN A 240 5.54 -15.54 -13.04
N LYS A 241 5.96 -14.31 -13.35
CA LYS A 241 7.08 -13.62 -12.72
C LYS A 241 6.61 -12.61 -11.67
N VAL A 242 7.37 -12.49 -10.60
CA VAL A 242 7.21 -11.41 -9.61
C VAL A 242 8.56 -10.74 -9.37
N THR A 243 8.58 -9.41 -9.45
CA THR A 243 9.73 -8.59 -9.09
C THR A 243 9.49 -7.99 -7.71
N LEU A 244 10.41 -8.27 -6.78
CA LEU A 244 10.45 -7.73 -5.43
C LEU A 244 11.49 -6.61 -5.37
N ILE A 245 11.02 -5.40 -5.15
CA ILE A 245 11.83 -4.19 -5.18
C ILE A 245 11.98 -3.68 -3.75
N SER A 246 13.23 -3.62 -3.28
CA SER A 246 13.56 -3.04 -1.98
C SER A 246 12.85 -3.75 -0.81
N GLY A 247 12.71 -3.12 0.35
CA GLY A 247 12.02 -3.62 1.53
C GLY A 247 12.95 -3.68 2.75
N GLU A 248 12.37 -3.86 3.92
CA GLU A 248 13.13 -4.12 5.15
C GLU A 248 13.81 -5.48 5.05
N ILE A 249 15.08 -5.58 5.46
CA ILE A 249 15.80 -6.87 5.62
C ILE A 249 15.97 -7.24 7.11
N LYS A 250 15.67 -6.28 7.98
CA LYS A 250 15.46 -6.41 9.42
C LYS A 250 14.71 -5.14 9.90
N PRO A 251 14.18 -5.11 11.14
CA PRO A 251 13.52 -3.93 11.66
C PRO A 251 14.38 -2.66 11.52
N GLY A 252 13.86 -1.69 10.77
CA GLY A 252 14.48 -0.39 10.56
C GLY A 252 15.74 -0.36 9.68
N LEU A 253 16.07 -1.45 8.96
CA LEU A 253 17.10 -1.44 7.92
C LEU A 253 16.52 -1.99 6.61
N ARG A 254 16.65 -1.22 5.54
CA ARG A 254 16.15 -1.57 4.21
C ARG A 254 17.28 -1.94 3.26
N THR A 255 16.92 -2.52 2.12
CA THR A 255 17.83 -2.84 1.02
C THR A 255 17.43 -2.07 -0.23
N ALA A 256 18.40 -1.71 -1.07
CA ALA A 256 18.16 -1.19 -2.41
C ALA A 256 17.93 -2.31 -3.45
N GLU A 257 18.20 -3.56 -3.07
CA GLU A 257 18.20 -4.70 -3.97
C GLU A 257 16.86 -4.92 -4.66
N VAL A 258 16.94 -5.32 -5.93
CA VAL A 258 15.80 -5.76 -6.72
C VAL A 258 16.06 -7.20 -7.17
N LYS A 259 15.07 -8.06 -6.97
CA LYS A 259 15.14 -9.47 -7.34
C LYS A 259 13.85 -9.93 -7.99
N GLN A 260 13.96 -10.86 -8.92
CA GLN A 260 12.83 -11.46 -9.61
C GLN A 260 12.77 -12.95 -9.32
N TYR A 261 11.54 -13.45 -9.14
CA TYR A 261 11.23 -14.87 -9.08
C TYR A 261 10.36 -15.26 -10.28
N GLU A 262 10.73 -16.31 -11.00
CA GLU A 262 9.97 -16.90 -12.10
C GLU A 262 9.38 -18.25 -11.69
N PHE A 263 8.06 -18.31 -11.53
CA PHE A 263 7.38 -19.54 -11.16
C PHE A 263 7.47 -20.60 -12.26
N GLY A 264 7.93 -21.80 -11.89
CA GLY A 264 8.07 -22.95 -12.78
C GLY A 264 9.44 -23.08 -13.46
N ALA A 265 10.34 -22.11 -13.31
CA ALA A 265 11.70 -22.19 -13.82
C ALA A 265 12.59 -23.08 -12.94
N GLU A 266 13.56 -23.77 -13.56
CA GLU A 266 14.56 -24.60 -12.85
C GLU A 266 15.48 -23.74 -11.96
N GLN A 267 15.86 -22.56 -12.45
CA GLN A 267 16.61 -21.55 -11.73
C GLN A 267 15.74 -20.30 -11.60
N PRO A 268 14.84 -20.24 -10.60
CA PRO A 268 13.76 -19.27 -10.61
C PRO A 268 14.17 -17.87 -10.15
N TRP A 269 15.36 -17.70 -9.58
CA TRP A 269 15.80 -16.44 -8.97
C TRP A 269 16.79 -15.67 -9.84
N HIS A 270 16.51 -14.40 -10.08
CA HIS A 270 17.40 -13.48 -10.80
C HIS A 270 17.59 -12.18 -10.02
N GLY A 271 18.84 -11.72 -9.94
CA GLY A 271 19.18 -10.39 -9.42
C GLY A 271 19.04 -9.37 -10.53
N LEU A 272 18.44 -8.22 -10.23
CA LEU A 272 18.30 -7.10 -11.16
C LEU A 272 19.09 -5.89 -10.64
N LEU A 273 19.17 -4.82 -11.44
CA LEU A 273 19.77 -3.58 -10.98
C LEU A 273 19.00 -3.03 -9.77
N SER A 274 19.73 -2.73 -8.70
CA SER A 274 19.19 -2.10 -7.49
C SER A 274 18.59 -0.73 -7.77
N LEU A 275 17.69 -0.28 -6.89
CA LEU A 275 17.25 1.11 -6.90
C LEU A 275 18.47 2.04 -6.77
N PRO A 276 18.57 3.09 -7.60
CA PRO A 276 19.69 4.01 -7.59
C PRO A 276 19.56 4.96 -6.39
N ALA A 277 20.69 5.44 -5.86
CA ALA A 277 20.66 6.58 -4.94
C ALA A 277 20.14 7.83 -5.67
N LEU A 278 19.57 8.77 -4.92
CA LEU A 278 19.21 10.08 -5.45
C LEU A 278 20.48 10.81 -5.91
N LYS A 279 20.36 11.69 -6.92
CA LYS A 279 21.52 12.47 -7.41
C LYS A 279 22.22 13.29 -6.32
N THR A 280 21.52 13.60 -5.23
CA THR A 280 21.99 14.37 -4.07
C THR A 280 22.64 13.51 -2.99
N SER A 281 22.66 12.18 -3.14
CA SER A 281 23.18 11.24 -2.16
C SER A 281 24.04 10.16 -2.82
N ASN A 282 25.08 9.72 -2.13
CA ASN A 282 25.87 8.55 -2.54
C ASN A 282 25.34 7.23 -1.96
N THR A 283 24.30 7.31 -1.12
CA THR A 283 23.73 6.17 -0.40
C THR A 283 22.26 6.01 -0.77
N GLN A 284 21.88 4.81 -1.20
CA GLN A 284 20.48 4.39 -1.28
C GLN A 284 20.13 3.61 -0.01
N GLU A 285 19.31 4.20 0.85
CA GLU A 285 18.83 3.56 2.09
C GLU A 285 17.93 2.36 1.84
N GLY A 286 17.37 2.27 0.63
CA GLY A 286 16.20 1.44 0.35
C GLY A 286 14.94 2.11 0.88
N ILE A 287 13.80 1.54 0.50
CA ILE A 287 12.45 1.96 0.85
C ILE A 287 11.59 0.75 1.22
N ALA A 288 10.63 0.91 2.12
CA ALA A 288 9.61 -0.09 2.39
C ALA A 288 8.22 0.56 2.38
N GLY A 289 7.20 -0.21 2.00
CA GLY A 289 5.84 0.29 1.85
C GLY A 289 5.71 1.29 0.71
N ALA A 290 6.52 1.16 -0.34
CA ALA A 290 6.38 1.97 -1.54
C ALA A 290 5.21 1.47 -2.41
N PHE A 291 4.66 2.37 -3.20
CA PHE A 291 3.67 2.02 -4.22
C PHE A 291 4.38 1.50 -5.47
N SER A 292 3.77 0.54 -6.17
CA SER A 292 4.35 0.02 -7.40
C SER A 292 3.32 -0.49 -8.39
N GLY A 293 3.70 -0.50 -9.66
CA GLY A 293 2.90 -1.06 -10.74
C GLY A 293 3.55 -0.83 -12.10
N LYS A 294 2.82 -1.16 -13.17
CA LYS A 294 3.25 -0.88 -14.54
C LYS A 294 2.39 0.21 -15.17
N THR A 295 3.02 1.03 -16.01
CA THR A 295 2.33 2.04 -16.81
C THR A 295 3.12 2.24 -18.10
N ASN A 296 2.46 2.25 -19.26
CA ASN A 296 3.07 2.53 -20.56
C ASN A 296 4.44 1.85 -20.82
N GLY A 297 4.52 0.55 -20.51
CA GLY A 297 5.69 -0.29 -20.75
C GLY A 297 6.82 -0.17 -19.73
N VAL A 298 6.69 0.67 -18.71
CA VAL A 298 7.69 0.83 -17.65
C VAL A 298 7.21 0.28 -16.31
N THR A 299 8.15 -0.09 -15.46
CA THR A 299 7.90 -0.38 -14.05
C THR A 299 8.05 0.91 -13.24
N LEU A 300 7.09 1.21 -12.38
CA LEU A 300 7.08 2.41 -11.54
C LEU A 300 7.14 2.01 -10.07
N VAL A 301 7.95 2.73 -9.29
CA VAL A 301 7.96 2.69 -7.82
C VAL A 301 7.89 4.11 -7.28
N ALA A 302 6.93 4.41 -6.40
CA ALA A 302 6.73 5.74 -5.85
C ALA A 302 6.71 5.72 -4.31
N GLY A 303 7.39 6.71 -3.73
CA GLY A 303 7.41 6.98 -2.30
C GLY A 303 8.06 5.86 -1.47
N GLY A 304 7.39 5.48 -0.38
CA GLY A 304 7.92 4.54 0.61
C GLY A 304 8.66 5.25 1.75
N ALA A 305 8.96 4.52 2.82
CA ALA A 305 9.59 5.07 4.01
C ALA A 305 10.92 4.38 4.33
N ASN A 306 11.82 5.09 5.02
CA ASN A 306 13.14 4.61 5.46
C ASN A 306 13.67 5.39 6.68
N PHE A 307 14.96 5.23 6.98
CA PHE A 307 15.68 5.91 8.05
C PHE A 307 17.04 6.40 7.51
N HIS A 308 17.15 7.69 7.18
CA HIS A 308 18.38 8.26 6.62
C HIS A 308 19.57 8.13 7.58
N GLY A 309 20.63 7.44 7.16
CA GLY A 309 21.80 7.10 7.95
C GLY A 309 21.81 5.66 8.47
N ALA A 310 20.70 4.91 8.38
CA ALA A 310 20.64 3.55 8.91
C ALA A 310 21.57 2.60 8.15
N LYS A 311 21.63 2.70 6.82
CA LYS A 311 22.55 1.89 6.03
C LYS A 311 24.00 2.11 6.42
N GLN A 312 24.42 3.38 6.53
CA GLN A 312 25.78 3.71 6.96
C GLN A 312 26.07 3.23 8.39
N ALA A 313 25.14 3.40 9.32
CA ALA A 313 25.29 2.93 10.69
C ALA A 313 25.48 1.40 10.75
N PHE A 314 24.70 0.65 9.97
CA PHE A 314 24.81 -0.79 9.85
C PHE A 314 26.16 -1.23 9.27
N GLU A 315 26.60 -0.57 8.19
CA GLU A 315 27.90 -0.82 7.55
C GLU A 315 29.09 -0.52 8.48
N ASN A 316 28.91 0.43 9.41
CA ASN A 316 29.86 0.72 10.49
C ASN A 316 29.73 -0.23 11.70
N GLY A 317 28.90 -1.27 11.62
CA GLY A 317 28.75 -2.31 12.64
C GLY A 317 27.65 -2.07 13.68
N LYS A 318 26.88 -0.97 13.59
CA LYS A 318 25.76 -0.71 14.50
C LYS A 318 24.54 -1.53 14.08
N MET A 319 24.30 -2.66 14.74
CA MET A 319 23.19 -3.54 14.40
C MET A 319 21.83 -2.89 14.63
N PHE A 320 21.63 -2.14 15.72
CA PHE A 320 20.47 -1.24 15.86
C PHE A 320 20.67 -0.01 14.96
N ALA A 321 20.56 -0.25 13.66
CA ALA A 321 20.96 0.66 12.59
C ALA A 321 20.20 1.99 12.60
N HIS A 322 18.95 1.98 13.03
CA HIS A 322 18.06 3.15 13.01
C HIS A 322 17.86 3.81 14.39
N GLU A 323 18.66 3.43 15.39
CA GLU A 323 18.56 4.01 16.72
C GLU A 323 18.80 5.53 16.67
N GLY A 324 17.82 6.30 17.15
CA GLY A 324 17.87 7.77 17.16
C GLY A 324 17.53 8.43 15.82
N LEU A 325 17.28 7.66 14.76
CA LEU A 325 16.91 8.19 13.45
C LEU A 325 15.39 8.32 13.32
N PRO A 326 14.86 9.49 12.89
CA PRO A 326 13.44 9.61 12.60
C PRO A 326 13.10 8.83 11.33
N LYS A 327 11.87 8.28 11.28
CA LYS A 327 11.33 7.70 10.04
C LYS A 327 11.13 8.83 9.02
N ALA A 328 11.66 8.65 7.81
CA ALA A 328 11.43 9.54 6.68
C ALA A 328 10.43 8.91 5.70
N PHE A 329 9.50 9.72 5.20
CA PHE A 329 8.58 9.37 4.13
C PHE A 329 9.02 10.06 2.86
N ASN A 330 9.26 9.27 1.81
CA ASN A 330 9.88 9.70 0.57
C ASN A 330 8.79 10.02 -0.46
N SER A 331 9.06 10.98 -1.34
CA SER A 331 8.15 11.37 -2.43
C SER A 331 8.67 10.97 -3.80
N GLU A 332 9.91 10.50 -3.89
CA GLU A 332 10.59 10.21 -5.14
C GLU A 332 9.91 9.08 -5.92
N ILE A 333 9.90 9.25 -7.25
CA ILE A 333 9.42 8.24 -8.17
C ILE A 333 10.58 7.70 -8.99
N TYR A 334 10.66 6.38 -9.00
CA TYR A 334 11.61 5.60 -9.79
C TYR A 334 10.87 4.95 -10.95
N VAL A 335 11.46 5.05 -12.13
CA VAL A 335 10.99 4.38 -13.34
C VAL A 335 12.08 3.46 -13.83
N GLU A 336 11.74 2.20 -14.04
CA GLU A 336 12.59 1.23 -14.74
C GLU A 336 12.09 1.05 -16.16
N LYS A 337 13.02 1.25 -17.09
CA LYS A 337 12.83 1.03 -18.52
C LYS A 337 14.02 0.24 -19.03
N GLU A 338 13.74 -0.88 -19.71
CA GLU A 338 14.77 -1.73 -20.34
C GLU A 338 15.87 -2.19 -19.36
N GLY A 339 15.48 -2.49 -18.12
CA GLY A 339 16.34 -2.95 -17.04
C GLY A 339 17.03 -1.84 -16.26
N ILE A 340 16.86 -0.57 -16.65
CA ILE A 340 17.60 0.56 -16.07
C ILE A 340 16.66 1.46 -15.27
N TRP A 341 16.99 1.67 -13.99
CA TRP A 341 16.29 2.59 -13.12
C TRP A 341 16.73 4.05 -13.32
N SER A 342 15.76 4.95 -13.24
CA SER A 342 15.98 6.40 -13.18
C SER A 342 15.02 7.05 -12.19
N THR A 343 15.48 8.08 -11.49
CA THR A 343 14.62 8.96 -10.70
C THR A 343 14.02 10.03 -11.61
N VAL A 344 12.71 10.23 -11.55
CA VAL A 344 11.99 11.21 -12.39
C VAL A 344 11.51 12.38 -11.53
N ASN A 345 10.23 12.78 -11.63
CA ASN A 345 9.60 13.71 -10.69
C ASN A 345 9.17 13.01 -9.39
N SER A 346 8.56 13.76 -8.49
CA SER A 346 8.10 13.28 -7.18
C SER A 346 6.58 13.36 -7.04
N LEU A 347 6.04 12.57 -6.10
CA LEU A 347 4.73 12.75 -5.50
C LEU A 347 4.61 14.16 -4.88
N PRO A 348 3.38 14.70 -4.72
CA PRO A 348 3.17 16.00 -4.07
C PRO A 348 3.75 16.07 -2.65
N GLU A 349 3.78 14.94 -1.95
CA GLU A 349 4.33 14.79 -0.61
C GLU A 349 4.86 13.36 -0.39
N GLY A 350 5.63 13.18 0.69
CA GLY A 350 6.14 11.86 1.05
C GLY A 350 5.04 10.93 1.56
N LEU A 351 4.94 9.73 0.98
CA LEU A 351 3.81 8.83 1.21
C LEU A 351 4.25 7.36 1.17
N ALA A 352 3.75 6.54 2.09
CA ALA A 352 4.07 5.10 2.16
C ALA A 352 2.91 4.28 2.75
N TYR A 353 3.01 2.95 2.65
CA TYR A 353 2.11 1.98 3.31
C TYR A 353 0.62 2.10 2.93
N GLY A 354 0.32 2.58 1.72
CA GLY A 354 -1.01 2.47 1.11
C GLY A 354 -1.12 1.24 0.19
N ALA A 355 -2.09 1.24 -0.73
CA ALA A 355 -2.25 0.21 -1.76
C ALA A 355 -1.95 0.77 -3.15
N SER A 356 -1.49 -0.08 -4.07
CA SER A 356 -1.32 0.28 -5.48
C SER A 356 -1.91 -0.77 -6.42
N PHE A 357 -2.46 -0.31 -7.54
CA PHE A 357 -3.16 -1.13 -8.53
C PHE A 357 -2.70 -0.77 -9.93
N THR A 358 -2.30 -1.77 -10.72
CA THR A 358 -2.00 -1.55 -12.15
C THR A 358 -3.30 -1.56 -12.94
N THR A 359 -3.59 -0.47 -13.62
CA THR A 359 -4.78 -0.28 -14.45
C THR A 359 -4.38 -0.05 -15.91
N SER A 360 -5.36 0.03 -16.81
CA SER A 360 -5.11 0.41 -18.21
C SER A 360 -4.62 1.85 -18.38
N GLU A 361 -4.89 2.73 -17.42
CA GLU A 361 -4.54 4.16 -17.48
C GLU A 361 -3.20 4.46 -16.79
N GLY A 362 -2.81 3.63 -15.83
CA GLY A 362 -1.59 3.81 -15.06
C GLY A 362 -1.63 3.06 -13.73
N VAL A 363 -0.82 3.51 -12.78
CA VAL A 363 -0.78 2.96 -11.42
C VAL A 363 -1.68 3.81 -10.53
N LEU A 364 -2.78 3.25 -10.07
CA LEU A 364 -3.63 3.89 -9.08
C LEU A 364 -3.06 3.62 -7.68
N ILE A 365 -2.81 4.66 -6.89
CA ILE A 365 -2.38 4.55 -5.50
C ILE A 365 -3.48 5.05 -4.57
N VAL A 366 -3.67 4.38 -3.43
CA VAL A 366 -4.78 4.62 -2.51
C VAL A 366 -4.25 4.74 -1.10
N GLY A 367 -4.58 5.86 -0.45
CA GLY A 367 -4.21 6.17 0.93
C GLY A 367 -2.70 6.28 1.16
N GLY A 368 -2.28 5.94 2.37
CA GLY A 368 -0.90 5.93 2.83
C GLY A 368 -0.69 6.79 4.07
N GLU A 369 0.46 6.63 4.69
CA GLU A 369 0.95 7.46 5.79
C GLU A 369 1.91 8.52 5.26
N LYS A 370 1.71 9.73 5.76
CA LYS A 370 2.55 10.90 5.51
C LYS A 370 3.45 11.18 6.71
N SER A 371 4.38 12.11 6.52
CA SER A 371 5.12 12.71 7.64
C SER A 371 4.16 13.28 8.69
N GLY A 372 4.52 13.17 9.98
CA GLY A 372 3.67 13.66 11.08
C GLY A 372 2.53 12.71 11.51
N LYS A 373 2.50 11.47 10.99
CA LYS A 373 1.48 10.43 11.28
C LYS A 373 0.09 10.72 10.73
N GLU A 374 -0.03 11.67 9.80
CA GLU A 374 -1.28 11.87 9.05
C GLU A 374 -1.52 10.66 8.13
N ILE A 375 -2.76 10.20 8.07
CA ILE A 375 -3.18 9.06 7.25
C ILE A 375 -4.03 9.60 6.11
N SER A 376 -3.53 9.48 4.88
CA SER A 376 -4.21 9.93 3.68
C SER A 376 -5.42 9.05 3.37
N ASN A 377 -6.50 9.67 2.92
CA ASN A 377 -7.62 9.02 2.25
C ASN A 377 -7.63 9.28 0.74
N LYS A 378 -6.62 9.99 0.23
CA LYS A 378 -6.52 10.38 -1.17
C LYS A 378 -6.25 9.21 -2.10
N VAL A 379 -6.71 9.35 -3.34
CA VAL A 379 -6.46 8.41 -4.43
C VAL A 379 -5.75 9.17 -5.54
N TYR A 380 -4.65 8.64 -6.06
CA TYR A 380 -3.94 9.27 -7.17
C TYR A 380 -3.73 8.28 -8.31
N MET A 381 -3.89 8.75 -9.55
CA MET A 381 -3.44 8.04 -10.75
C MET A 381 -2.05 8.52 -11.17
N LEU A 382 -1.14 7.57 -11.34
CA LEU A 382 0.23 7.80 -11.78
C LEU A 382 0.42 7.22 -13.19
N ALA A 383 0.57 8.09 -14.18
CA ALA A 383 0.70 7.70 -15.59
C ALA A 383 2.03 8.17 -16.18
N TRP A 384 2.81 7.24 -16.73
CA TRP A 384 4.07 7.56 -17.41
C TRP A 384 3.83 8.14 -18.81
N ASN A 385 4.30 9.35 -19.11
CA ASN A 385 4.13 9.97 -20.43
C ASN A 385 5.34 9.81 -21.39
N GLY A 386 6.35 9.03 -20.98
CA GLY A 386 7.62 8.90 -21.72
C GLY A 386 8.78 9.75 -21.17
N SER A 387 8.49 10.71 -20.28
CA SER A 387 9.50 11.61 -19.70
C SER A 387 9.31 11.87 -18.20
N SER A 388 8.06 11.93 -17.75
CA SER A 388 7.67 12.13 -16.35
C SER A 388 6.42 11.31 -16.03
N VAL A 389 6.12 11.21 -14.73
CA VAL A 389 4.88 10.64 -14.23
C VAL A 389 3.89 11.77 -14.01
N VAL A 390 2.79 11.75 -14.77
CA VAL A 390 1.63 12.60 -14.54
C VAL A 390 0.87 12.06 -13.35
N ILE A 391 0.55 12.95 -12.40
CA ILE A 391 -0.16 12.62 -11.17
C ILE A 391 -1.50 13.34 -11.20
N THR A 392 -2.58 12.59 -11.07
CA THR A 392 -3.95 13.11 -11.03
C THR A 392 -4.61 12.66 -9.73
N ASP A 393 -5.14 13.61 -8.96
CA ASP A 393 -5.97 13.39 -7.76
C ASP A 393 -7.42 13.15 -8.19
#